data_AF-A0A3D5JIV8-F1
#
_entry.id   AF-A0A3D5JIV8-F1
#
_cell.length_a   1.000
_cell.length_b   1.000
_cell.length_c   1.000
_cell.angle_alpha   90.00
_cell.angle_beta   90.00
_cell.angle_gamma   90.00
#
_symmetry.space_group_name_H-M   'P 1'
#
loop_
_entity.id
_entity.type
_entity.pdbx_description
1 polymer ?
#
loop_
_entity_poly.entity_id
_entity_poly.type
_entity_poly.pdbx_seq_one_letter_code
_entity_poly.pdbx_strand_id
1 'polypeptide(L)' 'MPLNAKPSDHPNFPPHGRTGLLLVNLGTPEGTDKKSMRKYLKQFLSDERVIEISRPL' A
#
# COMPACT_ATOMS: atom_id res chain seq x y z
N MET A 1 -27.80 23.01 -17.50
CA MET A 1 -28.18 21.70 -16.94
C MET A 1 -27.75 21.69 -15.49
N PRO A 2 -28.62 21.48 -14.50
CA PRO A 2 -28.18 21.49 -13.12
C PRO A 2 -27.27 20.27 -12.87
N LEU A 3 -26.16 20.51 -12.18
CA LEU A 3 -25.20 19.50 -11.77
C LEU A 3 -25.90 18.46 -10.90
N ASN A 4 -25.72 17.19 -11.28
CA ASN A 4 -26.24 15.96 -10.67
C ASN A 4 -26.68 16.08 -9.20
N ALA A 5 -27.97 15.87 -8.95
CA ALA A 5 -28.47 15.61 -7.61
C ALA A 5 -27.88 14.30 -7.08
N LYS A 6 -27.45 14.31 -5.82
CA LYS A 6 -26.97 13.12 -5.09
C LYS A 6 -28.05 12.02 -5.12
N PRO A 7 -27.70 10.74 -5.39
CA PRO A 7 -28.64 9.62 -5.32
C PRO A 7 -29.35 9.50 -3.96
N SER A 8 -30.60 9.02 -3.96
CA SER A 8 -31.45 8.90 -2.76
C SER A 8 -30.88 8.03 -1.65
N ASP A 9 -30.00 7.11 -2.02
CA ASP A 9 -29.42 6.03 -1.23
C ASP A 9 -27.94 6.30 -0.86
N HIS A 10 -27.44 7.50 -1.12
CA HIS A 10 -26.05 7.80 -0.80
C HIS A 10 -25.86 8.05 0.72
N PRO A 11 -24.96 7.30 1.39
CA PRO A 11 -24.74 7.39 2.83
C PRO A 11 -24.34 8.81 3.26
N ASN A 12 -24.80 9.25 4.43
CA ASN A 12 -24.38 10.52 4.99
C ASN A 12 -23.06 10.32 5.75
N PHE A 13 -22.00 10.92 5.22
CA PHE A 13 -20.73 11.03 5.91
C PHE A 13 -20.72 12.30 6.78
N PRO A 14 -19.98 12.33 7.90
CA PRO A 14 -19.77 13.55 8.66
C PRO A 14 -19.25 14.66 7.74
N PRO A 15 -19.71 15.92 7.91
CA PRO A 15 -19.28 17.04 7.06
C PRO A 15 -17.77 17.31 7.13
N HIS A 16 -17.13 16.88 8.21
CA HIS A 16 -15.68 16.87 8.37
C HIS A 16 -15.24 15.47 8.82
N GLY A 17 -14.51 14.77 7.95
CA GLY A 17 -13.83 13.53 8.32
C GLY A 17 -12.66 13.81 9.26
N ARG A 18 -12.25 12.80 10.04
CA ARG A 18 -10.97 12.87 10.76
C ARG A 18 -9.83 12.68 9.75
N THR A 19 -8.77 13.47 9.87
CA THR A 19 -7.56 13.28 9.07
C THR A 19 -6.88 11.97 9.49
N GLY A 20 -6.81 11.01 8.57
CA GLY A 20 -6.00 9.80 8.73
C GLY A 20 -4.59 10.04 8.19
N LEU A 21 -3.57 9.66 8.97
CA LEU A 21 -2.18 9.67 8.52
C LEU A 21 -1.74 8.22 8.28
N LEU A 22 -1.32 7.91 7.06
CA LEU A 22 -0.72 6.62 6.74
C LEU A 22 0.81 6.78 6.72
N LEU A 23 1.45 6.26 7.76
CA LEU A 23 2.91 6.14 7.80
C LEU A 23 3.30 4.83 7.13
N VAL A 24 4.00 4.92 6.00
CA VAL A 24 4.49 3.76 5.26
C VAL A 24 6.00 3.66 5.37
N ASN A 25 6.47 2.43 5.48
CA ASN A 25 7.87 2.06 5.30
C ASN A 25 7.89 0.66 4.66
N LEU A 26 9.02 0.27 4.08
CA LEU A 26 9.22 -1.06 3.50
C LEU A 26 9.29 -2.17 4.58
N GLY A 27 9.47 -1.78 5.83
CA GLY A 27 9.76 -2.69 6.93
C GLY A 27 11.21 -3.18 6.89
N THR A 28 11.52 -4.12 7.78
CA THR A 28 12.84 -4.75 7.94
C THR A 28 12.67 -6.25 8.13
N PRO A 29 13.71 -7.07 7.84
CA PRO A 29 13.67 -8.49 8.16
C PRO A 29 13.46 -8.73 9.66
N GLU A 30 12.80 -9.84 10.02
CA GLU A 30 12.51 -10.24 11.42
C GLU A 30 13.78 -10.57 12.23
N GLY A 31 14.91 -10.82 11.56
CA GLY A 31 16.19 -11.14 12.17
C GLY A 31 17.34 -11.07 11.15
N THR A 32 18.56 -11.22 11.65
CA THR A 32 19.79 -11.18 10.83
C THR A 32 20.17 -12.52 10.22
N ASP A 33 19.39 -13.58 10.49
CA ASP A 33 19.63 -14.91 9.95
C ASP A 33 19.26 -15.00 8.46
N LYS A 34 19.83 -16.01 7.79
CA LYS A 34 19.68 -16.19 6.34
C LYS A 34 18.22 -16.37 5.91
N LYS A 35 17.37 -17.00 6.72
CA LYS A 35 15.97 -17.27 6.37
C LYS A 35 15.16 -15.98 6.40
N SER A 36 15.31 -15.18 7.45
CA SER A 36 14.68 -13.87 7.59
C SER A 36 15.08 -12.92 6.48
N MET A 37 16.38 -12.82 6.20
CA MET A 37 16.91 -12.01 5.10
C MET A 37 16.38 -12.44 3.74
N ARG A 38 16.36 -13.76 3.45
CA ARG A 38 15.85 -14.28 2.16
C ARG A 38 14.39 -13.97 1.95
N LYS A 39 13.54 -14.09 2.99
CA LYS A 39 12.11 -13.75 2.92
C LYS A 39 11.93 -12.27 2.58
N TYR A 40 12.63 -11.38 3.28
CA TYR A 40 12.58 -9.93 3.04
C TYR A 40 13.07 -9.56 1.64
N LEU A 41 14.26 -10.01 1.23
CA LEU A 41 14.83 -9.70 -0.07
C LEU A 41 13.97 -10.25 -1.21
N LYS A 42 13.37 -11.43 -1.06
CA LYS A 42 12.44 -11.95 -2.07
C LYS A 42 11.26 -11.01 -2.28
N GLN A 43 10.67 -10.47 -1.22
CA GLN A 43 9.56 -9.53 -1.32
C GLN A 43 10.01 -8.21 -1.97
N PHE A 44 11.14 -7.66 -1.53
CA PHE A 44 11.67 -6.39 -2.03
C PHE A 44 12.09 -6.46 -3.51
N LEU A 45 12.83 -7.51 -3.90
CA LEU A 45 13.33 -7.67 -5.26
C LEU A 45 12.27 -8.21 -6.24
N SER A 46 11.13 -8.72 -5.76
CA SER A 46 10.03 -9.10 -6.66
C SER A 46 9.16 -7.91 -7.08
N ASP A 47 9.35 -6.75 -6.44
CA ASP A 47 8.61 -5.55 -6.76
C ASP A 47 9.23 -4.86 -7.98
N GLU A 48 8.49 -4.85 -9.09
CA GLU A 48 8.91 -4.23 -10.37
C GLU A 48 9.12 -2.71 -10.23
N ARG A 49 8.61 -2.09 -9.16
CA ARG A 49 8.86 -0.66 -8.84
C ARG A 49 10.23 -0.43 -8.20
N VAL A 50 10.84 -1.49 -7.67
CA VAL A 50 12.14 -1.44 -6.97
C VAL A 50 13.28 -1.78 -7.92
N ILE A 51 13.08 -2.75 -8.81
CA ILE A 51 14.06 -3.14 -9.81
C ILE A 51 13.38 -3.45 -11.16
N GLU A 52 14.00 -3.03 -12.27
CA GLU A 52 13.51 -3.25 -13.65
C GLU A 52 13.96 -4.59 -14.28
N ILE A 53 14.69 -5.42 -13.55
CA ILE A 53 15.29 -6.65 -14.09
C ILE A 53 14.22 -7.75 -14.16
N SER A 54 14.21 -8.54 -15.25
CA SER A 54 13.33 -9.70 -15.41
C SER A 54 13.45 -10.66 -14.21
N ARG A 55 12.31 -11.15 -13.70
CA ARG A 55 12.17 -11.83 -12.39
C ARG A 55 13.31 -12.81 -12.07
N PRO A 56 13.85 -12.79 -10.83
CA PRO A 56 14.81 -13.79 -10.41
C PRO A 56 14.16 -15.18 -10.43
N LEU A 57 14.84 -16.11 -11.11
CA LEU A 57 14.45 -17.52 -11.32
C LEU A 57 14.06 -18.24 -10.03
#